data_AF-A0A537QTR9-F1
#
_entry.id   AF-A0A537QTR9-F1
#
_cell.length_a   1.000
_cell.length_b   1.000
_cell.length_c   1.000
_cell.angle_alpha   90.00
_cell.angle_beta   90.00
_cell.angle_gamma   90.00
#
_symmetry.space_group_name_H-M   'P 1'
#
loop_
_entity.id
_entity.type
_entity.pdbx_description
1 polymer ?
#
loop_
_entity_poly.entity_id
_entity_poly.type
_entity_poly.pdbx_seq_one_letter_code
_entity_poly.pdbx_strand_id
1 'polypeptide(L)'
;MAFGFRYTLEPEENGWWLVRFPDIPEALTEGKTQDEAHTNAADCLLAALEGYVKAGRPVPRPPSTSGNGHRVTLPSLATAKLAVYETMRDSRRRDRIPLP
;
A
#
# COMPACT_ATOMS: atom_id res chain seq x y z
N MET A 1 -8.89 13.40 -0.17
CA MET A 1 -8.92 11.98 -0.60
C MET A 1 -8.14 11.16 0.42
N ALA A 2 -8.77 10.22 1.11
CA ALA A 2 -8.07 9.29 1.99
C ALA A 2 -7.62 8.07 1.16
N PHE A 3 -6.31 7.84 1.05
CA PHE A 3 -5.79 6.59 0.52
C PHE A 3 -5.84 5.57 1.66
N GLY A 4 -6.64 4.53 1.50
CA GLY A 4 -6.66 3.46 2.46
C GLY A 4 -6.85 2.13 1.75
N PHE A 5 -6.00 1.17 2.09
CA PHE A 5 -5.95 -0.16 1.49
C PHE A 5 -6.56 -1.16 2.45
N ARG A 6 -7.20 -2.19 1.87
CA ARG A 6 -7.79 -3.28 2.61
C ARG A 6 -6.78 -4.40 2.79
N TYR A 7 -6.90 -5.11 3.90
CA TYR A 7 -6.16 -6.34 4.14
C TYR A 7 -7.06 -7.42 4.74
N THR A 8 -6.67 -8.67 4.51
CA THR A 8 -7.21 -9.82 5.24
C THR A 8 -6.37 -10.06 6.48
N LEU A 9 -7.02 -10.56 7.53
CA LEU A 9 -6.39 -10.98 8.77
C LEU A 9 -6.83 -12.42 9.03
N GLU A 10 -5.87 -13.35 8.95
CA GLU A 10 -6.14 -14.78 8.98
C GLU A 10 -5.32 -15.44 10.12
N PRO A 11 -5.93 -16.25 10.99
CA PRO A 11 -5.18 -17.00 11.99
C PRO A 11 -4.42 -18.16 11.33
N GLU A 12 -3.18 -18.35 11.73
CA GLU A 12 -2.29 -19.41 11.26
C GLU A 12 -2.16 -20.54 12.30
N GLU A 13 -1.76 -21.74 11.87
CA GLU A 13 -1.64 -22.93 12.73
C GLU A 13 -0.65 -22.74 13.89
N ASN A 14 0.34 -21.88 13.72
CA ASN A 14 1.35 -21.54 14.73
C ASN A 14 0.84 -20.54 15.80
N GLY A 15 -0.43 -20.12 15.73
CA GLY A 15 -1.05 -19.16 16.63
C GLY A 15 -0.78 -17.68 16.29
N TRP A 16 -0.14 -17.39 15.14
CA TRP A 16 0.06 -16.04 14.65
C TRP A 16 -1.10 -15.58 13.76
N TRP A 17 -1.13 -14.30 13.47
CA TRP A 17 -2.10 -13.67 12.57
C TRP A 17 -1.38 -13.14 11.34
N LEU A 18 -1.76 -13.66 10.18
CA LEU A 18 -1.23 -13.25 8.89
C LEU A 18 -2.02 -12.10 8.30
N VAL A 19 -1.31 -11.12 7.76
CA VAL A 19 -1.86 -9.93 7.10
C VAL A 19 -1.48 -9.94 5.63
N ARG A 20 -2.47 -9.85 4.75
CA ARG A 20 -2.28 -9.77 3.30
C ARG A 20 -3.03 -8.58 2.72
N PHE A 21 -2.37 -7.80 1.86
CA PHE A 21 -3.04 -6.75 1.06
C PHE A 21 -3.32 -7.28 -0.36
N PRO A 22 -4.57 -7.57 -0.74
CA PRO A 22 -4.88 -8.14 -2.07
C PRO A 22 -4.43 -7.24 -3.24
N ASP A 23 -4.48 -5.92 -3.03
CA ASP A 23 -4.11 -4.93 -4.04
C ASP A 23 -2.59 -4.69 -4.13
N ILE A 24 -1.84 -5.15 -3.10
CA ILE A 24 -0.39 -4.99 -2.99
C ILE A 24 0.19 -6.30 -2.45
N PRO A 25 0.30 -7.35 -3.29
CA PRO A 25 0.70 -8.69 -2.84
C PRO A 25 2.07 -8.76 -2.18
N GLU A 26 2.97 -7.80 -2.46
CA GLU A 26 4.25 -7.69 -1.76
C GLU A 26 4.15 -7.14 -0.33
N ALA A 27 3.03 -6.52 0.05
CA ALA A 27 2.74 -6.13 1.42
C ALA A 27 2.17 -7.35 2.17
N LEU A 28 3.07 -8.08 2.82
CA LEU A 28 2.80 -9.28 3.60
C LEU A 28 3.51 -9.16 4.94
N THR A 29 2.77 -9.35 6.04
CA THR A 29 3.34 -9.31 7.39
C THR A 29 2.52 -10.17 8.34
N GLU A 30 2.98 -10.35 9.57
CA GLU A 30 2.32 -11.16 10.60
C GLU A 30 2.45 -10.50 11.98
N GLY A 31 1.66 -10.96 12.94
CA GLY A 31 1.79 -10.58 14.36
C GLY A 31 1.33 -11.72 15.27
N LYS A 32 1.89 -11.81 16.48
CA LYS A 32 1.52 -12.84 17.47
C LYS A 32 0.12 -12.61 18.05
N THR A 33 -0.36 -11.38 17.99
CA THR A 33 -1.72 -10.98 18.37
C THR A 33 -2.39 -10.22 17.25
N GLN A 34 -3.73 -10.10 17.28
CA GLN A 34 -4.46 -9.30 16.30
C GLN A 34 -4.02 -7.82 16.35
N ASP A 35 -3.82 -7.26 17.54
CA ASP A 35 -3.37 -5.87 17.72
C ASP A 35 -1.97 -5.62 17.14
N GLU A 36 -1.05 -6.56 17.34
CA GLU A 36 0.28 -6.50 16.73
C GLU A 36 0.17 -6.59 15.20
N ALA A 37 -0.62 -7.52 14.69
CA ALA A 37 -0.84 -7.68 13.25
C ALA A 37 -1.47 -6.42 12.62
N HIS A 38 -2.43 -5.78 13.29
CA HIS A 38 -3.01 -4.50 12.85
C HIS A 38 -1.99 -3.37 12.81
N THR A 39 -1.11 -3.30 13.81
CA THR A 39 -0.03 -2.30 13.85
C THR A 39 0.96 -2.56 12.70
N ASN A 40 1.41 -3.81 12.56
CA ASN A 40 2.35 -4.23 11.52
C ASN A 40 1.78 -4.02 10.12
N ALA A 41 0.46 -4.16 9.92
CA ALA A 41 -0.20 -3.91 8.65
C ALA A 41 0.06 -2.49 8.13
N ALA A 42 0.03 -1.48 9.02
CA ALA A 42 0.22 -0.09 8.63
C ALA A 42 1.65 0.21 8.17
N ASP A 43 2.63 -0.27 8.92
CA ASP A 43 4.05 -0.11 8.61
C ASP A 43 4.43 -0.90 7.35
N CYS A 44 3.93 -2.13 7.21
CA CYS A 44 4.13 -2.97 6.03
C CYS A 44 3.60 -2.29 4.76
N LEU A 45 2.39 -1.74 4.81
CA LEU A 45 1.80 -1.01 3.69
C LEU A 45 2.65 0.19 3.28
N LEU A 46 3.11 0.99 4.24
CA LEU A 46 3.97 2.15 3.97
C LEU A 46 5.29 1.72 3.32
N ALA A 47 5.94 0.69 3.86
CA ALA A 47 7.19 0.16 3.32
C ALA A 47 7.03 -0.34 1.88
N ALA A 48 5.95 -1.07 1.58
CA ALA A 48 5.66 -1.53 0.23
C ALA A 48 5.47 -0.36 -0.75
N LEU A 49 4.66 0.64 -0.38
CA LEU A 49 4.43 1.84 -1.19
C LEU A 49 5.72 2.65 -1.43
N GLU A 50 6.60 2.73 -0.43
CA GLU A 50 7.93 3.32 -0.62
C GLU A 50 8.78 2.56 -1.64
N GLY A 51 8.67 1.23 -1.66
CA GLY A 51 9.31 0.38 -2.68
C GLY A 51 8.91 0.77 -4.10
N TYR A 52 7.61 1.01 -4.35
CA TYR A 52 7.13 1.51 -5.65
C TYR A 52 7.76 2.85 -6.03
N VAL A 53 7.77 3.80 -5.09
CA VAL A 53 8.37 5.13 -5.30
C VAL A 53 9.85 5.02 -5.64
N LYS A 54 10.61 4.27 -4.83
CA LYS A 54 12.06 4.05 -5.02
C LYS A 54 12.37 3.37 -6.35
N ALA A 55 11.50 2.44 -6.79
CA ALA A 55 11.64 1.74 -8.06
C ALA A 55 11.15 2.55 -9.28
N GLY A 56 10.64 3.77 -9.12
CA GLY A 56 10.07 4.53 -10.24
C GLY A 56 8.79 3.92 -10.83
N ARG A 57 8.11 3.05 -10.09
CA ARG A 57 6.91 2.32 -10.52
C ARG A 57 5.64 3.10 -10.17
N PRO A 58 4.58 3.02 -11.00
CA PRO A 58 3.27 3.54 -10.61
C PRO A 58 2.80 2.91 -9.29
N VAL A 59 2.33 3.76 -8.38
CA VAL A 59 1.77 3.39 -7.09
C VAL A 59 0.39 2.76 -7.32
N PRO A 60 0.09 1.60 -6.70
CA PRO A 60 -1.22 0.98 -6.76
C PRO A 60 -2.31 1.94 -6.26
N ARG A 61 -3.49 1.94 -6.88
CA ARG A 61 -4.65 2.66 -6.36
C ARG A 61 -5.55 1.69 -5.60
N PRO A 62 -6.04 2.06 -4.40
CA PRO A 62 -7.01 1.24 -3.72
C PRO A 62 -8.28 1.14 -4.58
N PRO A 63 -8.94 -0.02 -4.66
CA PRO A 63 -10.17 -0.18 -5.40
C PRO A 63 -11.26 0.75 -4.85
N SER A 64 -12.14 1.21 -5.74
CA SER A 64 -13.24 2.13 -5.40
C SER A 64 -14.34 1.50 -4.54
N THR A 65 -14.29 0.18 -4.34
CA THR A 65 -15.38 -0.59 -3.74
C THR A 65 -15.33 -0.65 -2.21
N SER A 66 -16.52 -0.48 -1.63
CA SER A 66 -16.84 -0.82 -0.25
C SER A 66 -16.93 -2.35 -0.10
N GLY A 67 -15.81 -3.04 0.09
CA GLY A 67 -15.80 -4.43 0.55
C GLY A 67 -15.98 -4.58 2.07
N ASN A 68 -16.09 -5.81 2.54
CA ASN A 68 -15.85 -6.18 3.94
C ASN A 68 -14.33 -6.31 4.19
N GLY A 69 -13.89 -6.28 5.45
CA GLY A 69 -12.48 -6.47 5.84
C GLY A 69 -11.83 -5.25 6.50
N HIS A 70 -10.64 -5.45 7.06
CA HIS A 70 -9.89 -4.41 7.77
C HIS A 70 -9.27 -3.41 6.79
N ARG A 71 -9.06 -2.18 7.25
CA ARG A 71 -8.55 -1.09 6.42
C ARG A 71 -7.47 -0.31 7.15
N VAL A 72 -6.32 -0.13 6.50
CA VAL A 72 -5.31 0.86 6.91
C VAL A 72 -5.61 2.15 6.17
N THR A 73 -5.69 3.26 6.90
CA THR A 73 -5.69 4.61 6.30
C THR A 73 -4.27 5.16 6.35
N LEU A 74 -3.77 5.66 5.23
CA LEU A 74 -2.45 6.26 5.19
C LEU A 74 -2.43 7.60 5.93
N PRO A 75 -1.33 7.92 6.65
CA PRO A 75 -1.11 9.27 7.16
C PRO A 75 -1.21 10.32 6.04
N SER A 76 -1.72 11.51 6.35
CA SER A 76 -1.93 12.59 5.38
C SER A 76 -0.66 12.97 4.62
N LEU A 77 0.50 12.97 5.31
CA LEU A 77 1.79 13.28 4.69
C LEU A 77 2.21 12.21 3.67
N ALA A 78 2.03 10.92 3.99
CA ALA A 78 2.32 9.83 3.06
C ALA A 78 1.41 9.93 1.82
N THR A 79 0.12 10.19 2.02
CA THR A 79 -0.84 10.45 0.95
C THR A 79 -0.38 11.60 0.04
N ALA A 80 0.04 12.73 0.62
CA ALA A 80 0.51 13.88 -0.14
C ALA A 80 1.78 13.55 -0.95
N LYS A 81 2.74 12.83 -0.35
CA LYS A 81 3.97 12.40 -1.03
C LYS A 81 3.68 11.53 -2.25
N LEU A 82 2.78 10.56 -2.12
CA LEU A 82 2.40 9.68 -3.22
C LEU A 82 1.69 10.45 -4.34
N ALA A 83 0.83 11.41 -4.01
CA ALA A 83 0.16 12.26 -5.00
C ALA A 83 1.14 13.12 -5.82
N VAL A 84 2.12 13.74 -5.14
CA VAL A 84 3.19 14.51 -5.81
C VAL A 84 4.03 13.60 -6.70
N TYR A 85 4.42 12.42 -6.20
CA TYR A 85 5.19 11.43 -6.94
C TYR A 85 4.51 11.03 -8.26
N GLU A 86 3.23 10.65 -8.22
CA GLU A 86 2.49 10.28 -9.43
C GLU A 86 2.43 11.42 -10.44
N THR A 87 2.20 12.65 -9.96
CA THR A 87 2.17 13.84 -10.81
C THR A 87 3.53 14.08 -11.49
N MET A 88 4.63 13.97 -10.75
CA MET A 88 5.99 14.12 -11.30
C MET A 88 6.32 13.03 -12.32
N ARG A 89 5.93 11.78 -12.03
CA ARG A 89 6.13 10.63 -12.91
C ARG A 89 5.38 10.79 -14.24
N ASP A 90 4.13 11.26 -14.20
CA ASP A 90 3.31 11.48 -15.39
C ASP A 90 3.82 12.66 -16.24
N SER A 91 4.29 13.75 -15.62
CA SER A 91 4.93 14.85 -16.35
C SER A 91 6.23 14.41 -17.04
N ARG A 92 7.08 13.63 -16.36
CA ARG A 92 8.30 13.08 -16.95
C ARG A 92 8.04 12.15 -18.15
N ARG A 93 6.87 11.50 -18.20
CA ARG A 93 6.44 10.71 -19.36
C ARG A 93 6.05 11.58 -20.55
N ARG A 94 5.40 12.73 -20.31
CA ARG A 94 4.96 13.67 -21.36
C ARG A 94 6.14 14.42 -22.00
N ASP A 95 7.17 14.71 -21.23
CA ASP A 95 8.36 15.45 -21.72
C ASP A 95 9.36 14.55 -22.48
N ARG A 96 9.16 13.23 -22.48
CA ARG A 96 9.91 12.32 -23.36
C ARG A 96 9.33 12.37 -24.77
N ILE A 97 9.93 13.20 -25.63
CA ILE A 97 9.78 13.08 -27.10
C ILE A 97 10.12 11.62 -27.48
N PRO A 98 9.29 10.93 -28.29
CA PRO A 98 9.64 9.60 -28.78
C PRO A 98 10.95 9.71 -29.57
N LEU A 99 11.95 8.90 -29.23
CA LEU A 99 13.12 8.76 -30.09
C LEU A 99 12.65 8.11 -31.40
N PRO A 100 13.12 8.61 -32.56
CA PRO A 100 12.73 8.11 -33.87
C PRO A 100 13.09 6.64 -34.08
#